data_AF-A0A368EXN5-F1
#
_entry.id   AF-A0A368EXN5-F1
#
_cell.length_a   1.000
_cell.length_b   1.000
_cell.length_c   1.000
_cell.angle_alpha   90.00
_cell.angle_beta   90.00
_cell.angle_gamma   90.00
#
_symmetry.space_group_name_H-M   'P 1'
#
loop_
_entity.id
_entity.type
_entity.pdbx_description
1 polymer ?
#
loop_
_entity_poly.entity_id
_entity_poly.type
_entity_poly.pdbx_seq_one_letter_code
_entity_poly.pdbx_strand_id
1 'polypeptide(L)'
;MSTVPEVKLIIYFRKSLNVLSMFQRLRKYWANLSQKLAAQDAEDTEESRRAQFERNYLWNLIARFKRTLDRIDDESNEIDLEDIRYCERFIELMIDLEALLPTRRFFNALLHSSKLITHCVLSKLISSEAGSLFCQLVEMLKFYARFEINDITGQQLTHKEVSDRHYEHVVKLQKAAFKYFRESMPDFYLLSVGSVDSRKALLKQFGSMKKSEIYRFAEYLHLVPPMDSENSQLETYSKEFLTETITLHCERRVNQLQQLNEQPLYPTEQVIWDENVVPYENYSGEGVLALNKLNLQFLTLHDYLLRNFNLF
;
A
#
# COMPACT_ATOMS: atom_id res chain seq x y z
N MET A 1 -31.38 7.20 11.20
CA MET A 1 -30.54 6.95 10.02
C MET A 1 -29.43 7.97 10.02
N SER A 2 -28.24 7.53 10.42
CA SER A 2 -27.11 8.34 10.86
C SER A 2 -26.43 9.09 9.72
N THR A 3 -26.44 10.42 9.82
CA THR A 3 -25.65 11.38 9.04
C THR A 3 -24.15 11.23 9.34
N VAL A 4 -23.49 10.26 8.70
CA VAL A 4 -22.01 10.18 8.67
C VAL A 4 -21.50 9.79 7.27
N PRO A 5 -21.47 10.72 6.30
CA PRO A 5 -20.58 10.53 5.14
C PRO A 5 -19.68 11.73 4.79
N GLU A 6 -19.91 12.95 5.30
CA GLU A 6 -19.15 14.15 4.89
C GLU A 6 -17.68 14.16 5.37
N VAL A 7 -17.39 13.46 6.46
CA VAL A 7 -16.07 13.47 7.11
C VAL A 7 -15.08 12.52 6.43
N LYS A 8 -15.54 11.56 5.63
CA LYS A 8 -14.67 10.50 5.09
C LYS A 8 -13.68 11.04 4.06
N LEU A 9 -14.10 11.89 3.11
CA LEU A 9 -13.18 12.52 2.13
C LEU A 9 -12.20 13.52 2.75
N ILE A 10 -12.65 14.25 3.77
CA ILE A 10 -11.85 15.27 4.47
C ILE A 10 -10.70 14.61 5.26
N ILE A 11 -10.93 13.40 5.78
CA ILE A 11 -9.88 12.58 6.39
C ILE A 11 -9.00 11.91 5.31
N TYR A 12 -9.56 11.48 4.18
CA TYR A 12 -8.79 10.86 3.08
C TYR A 12 -7.67 11.75 2.54
N PHE A 13 -7.92 13.06 2.42
CA PHE A 13 -6.89 14.03 2.00
C PHE A 13 -6.11 14.67 3.17
N ARG A 14 -6.43 14.42 4.44
CA ARG A 14 -5.53 14.83 5.54
C ARG A 14 -4.20 14.07 5.49
N LYS A 15 -4.17 12.82 5.01
CA LYS A 15 -2.91 12.10 4.70
C LYS A 15 -2.20 12.62 3.46
N SER A 16 -2.96 13.15 2.50
CA SER A 16 -2.38 13.89 1.37
C SER A 16 -1.72 15.20 1.82
N LEU A 17 -1.78 15.61 3.11
CA LEU A 17 -1.01 16.77 3.58
C LEU A 17 0.48 16.65 3.31
N ASN A 18 1.08 15.45 3.19
CA ASN A 18 2.47 15.34 2.75
C ASN A 18 2.64 15.60 1.24
N VAL A 19 1.74 15.09 0.38
CA VAL A 19 1.78 15.35 -1.07
C VAL A 19 1.41 16.82 -1.39
N LEU A 20 0.41 17.35 -0.69
CA LEU A 20 -0.05 18.73 -0.76
C LEU A 20 0.88 19.72 -0.04
N SER A 21 1.63 19.30 0.99
CA SER A 21 2.68 20.14 1.59
C SER A 21 3.92 20.20 0.72
N MET A 22 4.26 19.09 0.05
CA MET A 22 5.37 19.03 -0.92
C MET A 22 5.12 19.96 -2.12
N PHE A 23 3.87 20.11 -2.56
CA PHE A 23 3.51 20.99 -3.68
C PHE A 23 2.48 22.05 -3.27
N GLN A 24 2.94 23.24 -2.89
CA GLN A 24 2.10 24.39 -2.55
C GLN A 24 1.03 24.72 -3.61
N ARG A 25 1.32 24.45 -4.89
CA ARG A 25 0.37 24.61 -5.99
C ARG A 25 -0.82 23.66 -5.86
N LEU A 26 -0.59 22.37 -5.57
CA LEU A 26 -1.64 21.37 -5.39
C LEU A 26 -2.55 21.72 -4.21
N ARG A 27 -2.01 22.30 -3.14
CA ARG A 27 -2.83 22.76 -2.01
C ARG A 27 -3.86 23.82 -2.43
N LYS A 28 -3.48 24.77 -3.28
CA LYS A 28 -4.40 25.80 -3.81
C LYS A 28 -5.46 25.18 -4.73
N TYR A 29 -5.05 24.30 -5.65
CA TYR A 29 -6.00 23.58 -6.51
C TYR A 29 -7.00 22.76 -5.69
N TRP A 30 -6.52 22.07 -4.66
CA TRP A 30 -7.36 21.27 -3.77
C TRP A 30 -8.36 22.12 -2.99
N ALA A 31 -7.95 23.26 -2.43
CA ALA A 31 -8.85 24.16 -1.71
C ALA A 31 -10.02 24.61 -2.62
N ASN A 32 -9.70 25.07 -3.83
CA ASN A 32 -10.71 25.47 -4.81
C ASN A 32 -11.60 24.30 -5.25
N LEU A 33 -11.02 23.12 -5.46
CA LEU A 33 -11.76 21.94 -5.86
C LEU A 33 -12.70 21.48 -4.73
N SER A 34 -12.23 21.43 -3.50
CA SER A 34 -13.03 21.01 -2.33
C SER A 34 -14.26 21.89 -2.12
N GLN A 35 -14.14 23.21 -2.31
CA GLN A 35 -15.28 24.12 -2.25
C GLN A 35 -16.29 23.87 -3.38
N LYS A 36 -15.82 23.66 -4.61
CA LYS A 36 -16.69 23.33 -5.74
C LYS A 36 -17.40 21.99 -5.55
N LEU A 37 -16.68 20.98 -5.06
CA LEU A 37 -17.24 19.66 -4.76
C LEU A 37 -18.28 19.74 -3.65
N ALA A 38 -18.03 20.50 -2.58
CA ALA A 38 -19.00 20.68 -1.51
C ALA A 38 -20.27 21.41 -1.99
N ALA A 39 -20.12 22.42 -2.86
CA ALA A 39 -21.27 23.11 -3.47
C ALA A 39 -22.08 22.17 -4.36
N GLN A 40 -21.41 21.38 -5.22
CA GLN A 40 -22.06 20.40 -6.09
C GLN A 40 -22.75 19.28 -5.31
N ASP A 41 -22.11 18.77 -4.25
CA ASP A 41 -22.66 17.70 -3.40
C ASP A 41 -23.89 18.18 -2.61
N ALA A 42 -23.99 19.49 -2.31
CA ALA A 42 -25.15 20.08 -1.65
C ALA A 42 -26.40 20.21 -2.56
N GLU A 43 -26.22 20.20 -3.89
CA GLU A 43 -27.33 20.29 -4.84
C GLU A 43 -28.15 18.99 -4.93
N ASP A 44 -27.59 17.86 -4.47
CA ASP A 44 -28.21 16.51 -4.44
C ASP A 44 -28.93 16.09 -5.74
N THR A 45 -28.41 16.51 -6.88
CA THR A 45 -28.87 16.11 -8.21
C THR A 45 -28.39 14.71 -8.57
N GLU A 46 -29.01 14.07 -9.56
CA GLU A 46 -28.56 12.76 -10.06
C GLU A 46 -27.10 12.82 -10.55
N GLU A 47 -26.73 13.91 -11.22
CA GLU A 47 -25.35 14.16 -11.68
C GLU A 47 -24.37 14.30 -10.50
N SER A 48 -24.78 14.98 -9.44
CA SER A 48 -23.98 15.14 -8.22
C SER A 48 -23.74 13.79 -7.53
N ARG A 49 -24.78 12.97 -7.37
CA ARG A 49 -24.67 11.62 -6.79
C ARG A 49 -23.77 10.71 -7.64
N ARG A 50 -23.89 10.77 -8.97
CA ARG A 50 -23.02 10.02 -9.89
C ARG A 50 -21.56 10.45 -9.75
N ALA A 51 -21.31 11.76 -9.74
CA ALA A 51 -19.95 12.28 -9.55
C ALA A 51 -19.36 11.87 -8.18
N GLN A 52 -20.18 11.88 -7.11
CA GLN A 52 -19.76 11.42 -5.79
C GLN A 52 -19.45 9.92 -5.76
N PHE A 53 -20.23 9.10 -6.47
CA PHE A 53 -19.96 7.68 -6.65
C PHE A 53 -18.64 7.46 -7.38
N GLU A 54 -18.42 8.11 -8.53
CA GLU A 54 -17.20 7.97 -9.34
C GLU A 54 -15.94 8.35 -8.55
N ARG A 55 -15.99 9.44 -7.77
CA ARG A 55 -14.87 9.87 -6.91
C ARG A 55 -14.55 8.85 -5.80
N ASN A 56 -15.55 8.18 -5.27
CA ASN A 56 -15.40 7.22 -4.17
C ASN A 56 -15.26 5.76 -4.63
N TYR A 57 -15.39 5.50 -5.93
CA TYR A 57 -15.52 4.14 -6.47
C TYR A 57 -14.36 3.24 -6.05
N LEU A 58 -13.11 3.64 -6.32
CA LEU A 58 -11.93 2.83 -6.00
C LEU A 58 -11.77 2.63 -4.49
N TRP A 59 -12.11 3.65 -3.68
CA TRP A 59 -12.05 3.52 -2.23
C TRP A 59 -13.07 2.51 -1.71
N ASN A 60 -14.31 2.59 -2.18
CA ASN A 60 -15.37 1.66 -1.82
C ASN A 60 -15.08 0.24 -2.34
N LEU A 61 -14.44 0.13 -3.51
CA LEU A 61 -14.00 -1.15 -4.07
C LEU A 61 -12.91 -1.79 -3.20
N ILE A 62 -11.90 -1.02 -2.74
CA ILE A 62 -10.91 -1.49 -1.77
C ILE A 62 -11.58 -1.96 -0.47
N ALA A 63 -12.57 -1.20 0.02
CA ALA A 63 -13.30 -1.59 1.23
C ALA A 63 -14.09 -2.89 1.05
N ARG A 64 -14.69 -3.12 -0.14
CA ARG A 64 -15.36 -4.37 -0.49
C ARG A 64 -14.37 -5.53 -0.57
N PHE A 65 -13.22 -5.32 -1.20
CA PHE A 65 -12.15 -6.33 -1.26
C PHE A 65 -11.72 -6.76 0.13
N LYS A 66 -11.44 -5.83 1.05
CA LYS A 66 -11.03 -6.16 2.41
C LYS A 66 -12.05 -7.04 3.14
N ARG A 67 -13.34 -6.71 3.03
CA ARG A 67 -14.40 -7.54 3.63
C ARG A 67 -14.47 -8.95 3.04
N THR A 68 -14.16 -9.07 1.75
CA THR A 68 -14.13 -10.38 1.06
C THR A 68 -12.93 -11.18 1.54
N LEU A 69 -11.76 -10.54 1.65
CA LEU A 69 -10.55 -11.17 2.19
C LEU A 69 -10.73 -11.60 3.66
N ASP A 70 -11.34 -10.75 4.49
CA ASP A 70 -11.65 -11.07 5.89
C ASP A 70 -12.64 -12.26 5.99
N ARG A 71 -13.56 -12.41 5.02
CA ARG A 71 -14.47 -13.56 4.95
C ARG A 71 -13.75 -14.86 4.59
N ILE A 72 -12.78 -14.80 3.69
CA ILE A 72 -11.95 -15.96 3.30
C ILE A 72 -11.07 -16.42 4.48
N ASP A 73 -10.54 -15.48 5.27
CA ASP A 73 -9.68 -15.77 6.42
C ASP A 73 -10.43 -16.31 7.65
N ASP A 74 -11.76 -16.22 7.63
CA ASP A 74 -12.64 -16.74 8.67
C ASP A 74 -12.81 -18.27 8.51
N GLU A 75 -12.17 -19.01 9.41
CA GLU A 75 -12.15 -20.48 9.43
C GLU A 75 -13.53 -21.13 9.57
N SER A 76 -14.56 -20.36 9.94
CA SER A 76 -15.93 -20.85 10.05
C SER A 76 -16.66 -20.94 8.70
N ASN A 77 -16.15 -20.28 7.66
CA ASN A 77 -16.72 -20.29 6.33
C ASN A 77 -16.01 -21.31 5.44
N GLU A 78 -16.77 -21.98 4.56
CA GLU A 78 -16.17 -22.74 3.48
C GLU A 78 -15.49 -21.77 2.50
N ILE A 79 -14.26 -22.11 2.10
CA ILE A 79 -13.48 -21.30 1.16
C ILE A 79 -14.15 -21.39 -0.20
N ASP A 80 -14.74 -20.28 -0.65
CA ASP A 80 -15.29 -20.16 -2.00
C ASP A 80 -14.16 -19.84 -3.00
N LEU A 81 -14.02 -20.67 -4.02
CA LEU A 81 -13.06 -20.45 -5.11
C LEU A 81 -13.37 -19.15 -5.88
N GLU A 82 -14.63 -18.73 -5.95
CA GLU A 82 -15.01 -17.47 -6.60
C GLU A 82 -14.47 -16.25 -5.84
N ASP A 83 -14.41 -16.32 -4.51
CA ASP A 83 -13.87 -15.26 -3.68
C ASP A 83 -12.35 -15.12 -3.84
N ILE A 84 -11.63 -16.23 -3.93
CA ILE A 84 -10.19 -16.23 -4.22
C ILE A 84 -9.93 -15.60 -5.59
N ARG A 85 -10.66 -16.03 -6.62
CA ARG A 85 -10.55 -15.47 -7.98
C ARG A 85 -10.87 -13.98 -8.01
N TYR A 86 -11.86 -13.54 -7.25
CA TYR A 86 -12.17 -12.12 -7.10
C TYR A 86 -10.99 -11.37 -6.47
N CYS A 87 -10.37 -11.92 -5.42
CA CYS A 87 -9.21 -11.33 -4.77
C CYS A 87 -8.00 -11.24 -5.72
N GLU A 88 -7.71 -12.27 -6.50
CA GLU A 88 -6.63 -12.29 -7.50
C GLU A 88 -6.86 -11.22 -8.58
N ARG A 89 -8.06 -11.19 -9.18
CA ARG A 89 -8.45 -10.19 -10.18
C ARG A 89 -8.43 -8.77 -9.63
N PHE A 90 -8.79 -8.60 -8.36
CA PHE A 90 -8.72 -7.31 -7.70
C PHE A 90 -7.28 -6.84 -7.57
N ILE A 91 -6.35 -7.69 -7.12
CA ILE A 91 -4.93 -7.32 -7.02
C ILE A 91 -4.33 -7.05 -8.40
N GLU A 92 -4.69 -7.83 -9.42
CA GLU A 92 -4.32 -7.56 -10.82
C GLU A 92 -4.72 -6.14 -11.24
N LEU A 93 -5.95 -5.72 -10.96
CA LEU A 93 -6.41 -4.36 -11.23
C LEU A 93 -5.58 -3.30 -10.47
N MET A 94 -5.22 -3.56 -9.20
CA MET A 94 -4.40 -2.64 -8.43
C MET A 94 -2.97 -2.51 -9.01
N ILE A 95 -2.39 -3.63 -9.47
CA ILE A 95 -1.08 -3.64 -10.15
C ILE A 95 -1.16 -2.78 -11.42
N ASP A 96 -2.17 -3.01 -12.26
CA ASP A 96 -2.33 -2.28 -13.52
C ASP A 96 -2.51 -0.76 -13.31
N LEU A 97 -3.28 -0.37 -12.29
CA LEU A 97 -3.46 1.04 -11.92
C LEU A 97 -2.17 1.68 -11.39
N GLU A 98 -1.34 0.92 -10.67
CA GLU A 98 -0.05 1.38 -10.15
C GLU A 98 1.07 1.39 -11.20
N ALA A 99 0.97 0.53 -12.21
CA ALA A 99 1.95 0.32 -13.26
C ALA A 99 1.86 1.33 -14.43
N LEU A 100 0.85 2.22 -14.42
CA LEU A 100 0.63 3.27 -15.40
C LEU A 100 0.64 4.64 -14.73
N LEU A 101 1.50 5.56 -15.22
CA LEU A 101 1.69 6.88 -14.58
C LEU A 101 0.39 7.71 -14.45
N PRO A 102 -0.50 7.79 -15.46
CA PRO A 102 -1.72 8.61 -15.37
C PRO A 102 -2.67 8.18 -14.25
N THR A 103 -2.83 6.87 -14.04
CA THR A 103 -3.68 6.31 -12.98
C THR A 103 -2.97 6.36 -11.63
N ARG A 104 -1.67 6.02 -11.62
CA ARG A 104 -0.83 6.00 -10.42
C ARG A 104 -0.77 7.33 -9.68
N ARG A 105 -0.67 8.45 -10.40
CA ARG A 105 -0.37 9.80 -9.86
C ARG A 105 -1.12 10.15 -8.57
N PHE A 106 -2.41 9.83 -8.50
CA PHE A 106 -3.23 10.03 -7.30
C PHE A 106 -3.64 8.72 -6.62
N PHE A 107 -3.68 7.63 -7.39
CA PHE A 107 -4.04 6.33 -6.87
C PHE A 107 -3.00 5.76 -5.88
N ASN A 108 -1.70 6.00 -6.07
CA ASN A 108 -0.67 5.53 -5.15
C ASN A 108 -0.88 6.06 -3.72
N ALA A 109 -1.24 7.33 -3.59
CA ALA A 109 -1.59 7.91 -2.30
C ALA A 109 -2.85 7.25 -1.70
N LEU A 110 -3.85 6.94 -2.53
CA LEU A 110 -5.06 6.22 -2.13
C LEU A 110 -4.71 4.82 -1.60
N LEU A 111 -3.90 4.07 -2.34
CA LEU A 111 -3.42 2.74 -2.01
C LEU A 111 -2.74 2.72 -0.64
N HIS A 112 -1.75 3.60 -0.41
CA HIS A 112 -1.05 3.70 0.88
C HIS A 112 -1.92 4.20 2.03
N SER A 113 -2.90 5.06 1.72
CA SER A 113 -3.84 5.57 2.73
C SER A 113 -4.79 4.48 3.20
N SER A 114 -5.22 3.62 2.28
CA SER A 114 -6.15 2.52 2.51
C SER A 114 -5.52 1.38 3.31
N LYS A 115 -4.18 1.28 3.38
CA LYS A 115 -3.48 0.16 4.04
C LYS A 115 -3.83 -1.20 3.42
N LEU A 116 -4.11 -1.22 2.12
CA LEU A 116 -4.42 -2.44 1.38
C LEU A 116 -3.31 -3.49 1.53
N ILE A 117 -2.06 -3.09 1.28
CA ILE A 117 -0.91 -4.01 1.33
C ILE A 117 -0.75 -4.63 2.72
N THR A 118 -0.95 -3.86 3.81
CA THR A 118 -0.92 -4.41 5.16
C THR A 118 -2.00 -5.47 5.35
N HIS A 119 -3.23 -5.21 4.87
CA HIS A 119 -4.33 -6.18 4.93
C HIS A 119 -3.98 -7.47 4.18
N CYS A 120 -3.43 -7.36 2.97
CA CYS A 120 -3.04 -8.53 2.19
C CYS A 120 -1.94 -9.34 2.90
N VAL A 121 -0.86 -8.68 3.36
CA VAL A 121 0.29 -9.34 4.01
C VAL A 121 -0.09 -10.08 5.29
N LEU A 122 -1.11 -9.60 6.02
CA LEU A 122 -1.59 -10.24 7.24
C LEU A 122 -2.70 -11.26 7.02
N SER A 123 -3.17 -11.42 5.79
CA SER A 123 -4.20 -12.39 5.45
C SER A 123 -3.64 -13.81 5.55
N LYS A 124 -4.48 -14.75 5.99
CA LYS A 124 -4.11 -16.17 6.03
C LYS A 124 -4.03 -16.76 4.61
N LEU A 125 -4.78 -16.19 3.66
CA LEU A 125 -4.75 -16.59 2.25
C LEU A 125 -3.32 -16.63 1.69
N ILE A 126 -2.47 -15.65 2.01
CA ILE A 126 -1.06 -15.60 1.55
C ILE A 126 -0.25 -16.81 1.99
N SER A 127 -0.54 -17.38 3.15
CA SER A 127 0.18 -18.54 3.69
C SER A 127 -0.46 -19.87 3.29
N SER A 128 -1.62 -19.83 2.64
CA SER A 128 -2.34 -21.02 2.20
C SER A 128 -1.84 -21.49 0.83
N GLU A 129 -1.89 -22.79 0.57
CA GLU A 129 -1.51 -23.36 -0.73
C GLU A 129 -2.41 -22.84 -1.87
N ALA A 130 -3.70 -22.65 -1.59
CA ALA A 130 -4.68 -22.08 -2.53
C ALA A 130 -4.42 -20.61 -2.88
N GLY A 131 -3.66 -19.88 -2.05
CA GLY A 131 -3.34 -18.46 -2.23
C GLY A 131 -1.94 -18.19 -2.76
N SER A 132 -1.27 -19.18 -3.37
CA SER A 132 0.07 -19.01 -3.95
C SER A 132 0.11 -17.91 -5.01
N LEU A 133 -0.84 -17.92 -5.96
CA LEU A 133 -1.01 -16.87 -6.97
C LEU A 133 -1.31 -15.51 -6.32
N PHE A 134 -2.21 -15.47 -5.33
CA PHE A 134 -2.50 -14.25 -4.59
C PHE A 134 -1.25 -13.67 -3.91
N CYS A 135 -0.40 -14.51 -3.32
CA CYS A 135 0.87 -14.10 -2.72
C CYS A 135 1.78 -13.43 -3.76
N GLN A 136 2.00 -14.09 -4.91
CA GLN A 136 2.83 -13.56 -6.00
C GLN A 136 2.31 -12.21 -6.52
N LEU A 137 1.00 -12.09 -6.71
CA LEU A 137 0.37 -10.84 -7.12
C LEU A 137 0.54 -9.74 -6.06
N VAL A 138 0.43 -10.06 -4.77
CA VAL A 138 0.66 -9.09 -3.69
C VAL A 138 2.12 -8.64 -3.64
N GLU A 139 3.08 -9.52 -3.92
CA GLU A 139 4.50 -9.15 -4.04
C GLU A 139 4.74 -8.20 -5.21
N MET A 140 4.13 -8.46 -6.37
CA MET A 140 4.15 -7.53 -7.52
C MET A 140 3.53 -6.18 -7.17
N LEU A 141 2.38 -6.16 -6.48
CA LEU A 141 1.75 -4.93 -6.02
C LEU A 141 2.65 -4.18 -5.02
N LYS A 142 3.33 -4.88 -4.11
CA LYS A 142 4.27 -4.29 -3.15
C LYS A 142 5.44 -3.62 -3.87
N PHE A 143 5.95 -4.24 -4.93
CA PHE A 143 6.99 -3.66 -5.80
C PHE A 143 6.49 -2.35 -6.44
N TYR A 144 5.35 -2.37 -7.13
CA TYR A 144 4.83 -1.17 -7.80
C TYR A 144 4.41 -0.07 -6.82
N ALA A 145 3.79 -0.40 -5.69
CA ALA A 145 3.38 0.59 -4.69
C ALA A 145 4.54 1.43 -4.15
N ARG A 146 5.76 0.89 -4.18
CA ARG A 146 6.98 1.57 -3.71
C ARG A 146 7.99 1.86 -4.82
N PHE A 147 7.58 1.73 -6.08
CA PHE A 147 8.42 1.95 -7.25
C PHE A 147 9.17 3.29 -7.19
N GLU A 148 10.41 3.32 -7.67
CA GLU A 148 11.34 4.45 -7.58
C GLU A 148 11.02 5.55 -8.62
N ILE A 149 9.84 6.12 -8.52
CA ILE A 149 9.35 7.20 -9.41
C ILE A 149 8.71 8.32 -8.59
N ASN A 150 8.83 9.54 -9.08
CA ASN A 150 8.06 10.68 -8.59
C ASN A 150 6.67 10.69 -9.25
N ASP A 151 5.61 10.46 -8.48
CA ASP A 151 4.24 10.32 -9.00
C ASP A 151 3.72 11.57 -9.72
N ILE A 152 4.25 12.76 -9.40
CA ILE A 152 3.84 14.02 -10.04
C ILE A 152 4.64 14.27 -11.32
N THR A 153 5.98 14.25 -11.23
CA THR A 153 6.84 14.57 -12.38
C THR A 153 7.00 13.42 -13.36
N GLY A 154 6.77 12.17 -12.93
CA GLY A 154 7.03 10.97 -13.70
C GLY A 154 8.51 10.63 -13.86
N GLN A 155 9.40 11.36 -13.18
CA GLN A 155 10.84 11.12 -13.26
C GLN A 155 11.24 9.99 -12.30
N GLN A 156 12.17 9.15 -12.73
CA GLN A 156 12.79 8.15 -11.88
C GLN A 156 13.52 8.83 -10.71
N LEU A 157 13.36 8.28 -9.51
CA LEU A 157 14.08 8.74 -8.33
C LEU A 157 15.53 8.26 -8.39
N THR A 158 16.45 9.13 -8.00
CA THR A 158 17.85 8.78 -7.82
C THR A 158 18.06 7.96 -6.54
N HIS A 159 19.12 7.15 -6.49
CA HIS A 159 19.46 6.40 -5.26
C HIS A 159 19.60 7.30 -4.03
N LYS A 160 20.06 8.54 -4.20
CA LYS A 160 20.13 9.52 -3.12
C LYS A 160 18.74 9.91 -2.64
N GLU A 161 17.82 10.27 -3.53
CA GLU A 161 16.45 10.63 -3.16
C GLU A 161 15.69 9.47 -2.48
N VAL A 162 15.90 8.24 -2.97
CA VAL A 162 15.34 7.04 -2.35
C VAL A 162 15.89 6.87 -0.92
N SER A 163 17.20 7.04 -0.75
CA SER A 163 17.85 6.96 0.57
C SER A 163 17.38 8.07 1.51
N ASP A 164 17.35 9.31 1.05
CA ASP A 164 16.93 10.48 1.84
C ASP A 164 15.49 10.32 2.33
N ARG A 165 14.58 9.82 1.48
CA ARG A 165 13.19 9.52 1.85
C ARG A 165 13.10 8.41 2.91
N HIS A 166 13.93 7.37 2.79
CA HIS A 166 14.02 6.31 3.80
C HIS A 166 14.50 6.85 5.15
N TYR A 167 15.59 7.63 5.14
CA TYR A 167 16.11 8.29 6.34
C TYR A 167 15.06 9.19 6.99
N GLU A 168 14.30 9.94 6.20
CA GLU A 168 13.23 10.79 6.73
C GLU A 168 12.16 9.98 7.49
N HIS A 169 11.74 8.84 6.95
CA HIS A 169 10.76 7.97 7.62
C HIS A 169 11.30 7.42 8.95
N VAL A 170 12.52 6.89 8.95
CA VAL A 170 13.13 6.31 10.16
C VAL A 170 13.42 7.38 11.21
N VAL A 171 13.91 8.55 10.80
CA VAL A 171 14.14 9.68 11.71
C VAL A 171 12.83 10.19 12.32
N LYS A 172 11.73 10.24 11.54
CA LYS A 172 10.40 10.55 12.10
C LYS A 172 9.97 9.52 13.14
N LEU A 173 10.24 8.23 12.91
CA LEU A 173 9.98 7.17 13.88
C LEU A 173 10.82 7.37 15.16
N GLN A 174 12.11 7.66 15.05
CA GLN A 174 12.97 7.94 16.20
C GLN A 174 12.55 9.21 16.96
N LYS A 175 12.11 10.26 16.26
CA LYS A 175 11.54 11.46 16.88
C LYS A 175 10.25 11.15 17.65
N ALA A 176 9.40 10.28 17.13
CA ALA A 176 8.21 9.80 17.83
C ALA A 176 8.60 9.08 19.13
N ALA A 177 9.61 8.19 19.05
CA ALA A 177 10.12 7.47 20.21
C ALA A 177 10.66 8.42 21.28
N PHE A 178 11.47 9.41 20.89
CA PHE A 178 11.99 10.42 21.81
C PHE A 178 10.90 11.28 22.44
N LYS A 179 9.85 11.62 21.70
CA LYS A 179 8.76 12.48 22.18
C LYS A 179 7.85 11.77 23.19
N TYR A 180 7.47 10.53 22.91
CA TYR A 180 6.44 9.82 23.70
C TYR A 180 7.01 8.74 24.63
N PHE A 181 8.20 8.21 24.36
CA PHE A 181 8.76 7.03 25.02
C PHE A 181 10.20 7.26 25.48
N ARG A 182 10.51 8.48 25.95
CA ARG A 182 11.86 8.84 26.42
C ARG A 182 12.39 7.90 27.51
N GLU A 183 11.54 7.52 28.45
CA GLU A 183 11.92 6.63 29.56
C GLU A 183 11.90 5.14 29.15
N SER A 184 10.97 4.75 28.27
CA SER A 184 10.77 3.35 27.89
C SER A 184 11.73 2.86 26.81
N MET A 185 12.26 3.75 25.96
CA MET A 185 13.14 3.40 24.84
C MET A 185 14.31 4.38 24.67
N PRO A 186 15.20 4.53 25.69
CA PRO A 186 16.33 5.45 25.64
C PRO A 186 17.32 5.13 24.51
N ASP A 187 17.54 3.83 24.25
CA ASP A 187 18.54 3.39 23.27
C ASP A 187 18.04 3.53 21.83
N PHE A 188 16.75 3.29 21.58
CA PHE A 188 16.20 3.18 20.22
C PHE A 188 16.35 4.47 19.40
N TYR A 189 16.09 5.63 20.00
CA TYR A 189 16.18 6.91 19.30
C TYR A 189 17.63 7.42 19.13
N LEU A 190 18.62 6.78 19.77
CA LEU A 190 20.05 7.10 19.65
C LEU A 190 20.78 6.22 18.65
N LEU A 191 20.21 5.07 18.29
CA LEU A 191 20.81 4.14 17.33
C LEU A 191 20.92 4.75 15.93
N SER A 192 21.91 4.26 15.16
CA SER A 192 22.02 4.58 13.75
C SER A 192 20.84 4.00 12.96
N VAL A 193 20.43 4.69 11.90
CA VAL A 193 19.30 4.28 11.04
C VAL A 193 19.48 2.85 10.51
N GLY A 194 20.68 2.49 10.06
CA GLY A 194 20.96 1.14 9.54
C GLY A 194 20.89 0.01 10.59
N SER A 195 20.84 0.34 11.89
CA SER A 195 20.66 -0.64 12.96
C SER A 195 19.18 -0.89 13.27
N VAL A 196 18.30 0.06 12.94
CA VAL A 196 16.88 0.04 13.31
C VAL A 196 15.95 -0.18 12.12
N ASP A 197 16.42 -0.03 10.89
CA ASP A 197 15.60 -0.05 9.68
C ASP A 197 15.31 -1.45 9.12
N SER A 198 15.92 -2.50 9.67
CA SER A 198 15.59 -3.88 9.28
C SER A 198 14.24 -4.33 9.85
N ARG A 199 13.49 -5.12 9.08
CA ARG A 199 12.19 -5.69 9.50
C ARG A 199 12.29 -6.43 10.84
N LYS A 200 13.33 -7.25 11.01
CA LYS A 200 13.58 -8.00 12.26
C LYS A 200 13.83 -7.08 13.46
N ALA A 201 14.57 -6.00 13.26
CA ALA A 201 14.80 -5.01 14.31
C ALA A 201 13.49 -4.30 14.69
N LEU A 202 12.72 -3.82 13.73
CA LEU A 202 11.43 -3.15 13.96
C LEU A 202 10.45 -4.05 14.71
N LEU A 203 10.26 -5.30 14.26
CA LEU A 203 9.36 -6.26 14.91
C LEU A 203 9.79 -6.57 16.34
N LYS A 204 11.11 -6.68 16.61
CA LYS A 204 11.63 -6.90 17.96
C LYS A 204 11.30 -5.74 18.90
N GLN A 205 11.39 -4.49 18.41
CA GLN A 205 11.08 -3.30 19.22
C GLN A 205 9.59 -3.20 19.53
N PHE A 206 8.71 -3.41 18.54
CA PHE A 206 7.27 -3.32 18.75
C PHE A 206 6.67 -4.53 19.47
N GLY A 207 7.36 -5.67 19.49
CA GLY A 207 6.88 -6.90 20.12
C GLY A 207 6.56 -6.74 21.61
N SER A 208 7.40 -6.02 22.37
CA SER A 208 7.23 -5.78 23.81
C SER A 208 6.21 -4.68 24.15
N MET A 209 5.81 -3.86 23.18
CA MET A 209 4.98 -2.68 23.40
C MET A 209 3.49 -2.99 23.51
N LYS A 210 2.75 -2.12 24.19
CA LYS A 210 1.28 -2.19 24.25
C LYS A 210 0.66 -1.62 22.97
N LYS A 211 -0.54 -2.09 22.62
CA LYS A 211 -1.30 -1.64 21.44
C LYS A 211 -1.47 -0.11 21.38
N SER A 212 -1.78 0.53 22.50
CA SER A 212 -1.94 1.98 22.61
C SER A 212 -0.66 2.76 22.31
N GLU A 213 0.50 2.19 22.66
CA GLU A 213 1.81 2.81 22.43
C GLU A 213 2.18 2.76 20.95
N ILE A 214 1.92 1.63 20.30
CA ILE A 214 2.12 1.44 18.85
C ILE A 214 1.17 2.35 18.07
N TYR A 215 -0.05 2.55 18.55
CA TYR A 215 -0.98 3.51 17.93
C TYR A 215 -0.42 4.93 17.94
N ARG A 216 0.23 5.38 19.03
CA ARG A 216 0.88 6.70 19.09
C ARG A 216 2.01 6.86 18.07
N PHE A 217 2.76 5.79 17.80
CA PHE A 217 3.74 5.80 16.71
C PHE A 217 3.08 5.97 15.35
N ALA A 218 2.05 5.17 15.07
CA ALA A 218 1.30 5.25 13.82
C ALA A 218 0.65 6.64 13.64
N GLU A 219 0.14 7.25 14.72
CA GLU A 219 -0.44 8.59 14.73
C GLU A 219 0.59 9.66 14.38
N TYR A 220 1.78 9.61 15.01
CA TYR A 220 2.86 10.56 14.74
C TYR A 220 3.38 10.48 13.31
N LEU A 221 3.41 9.27 12.73
CA LEU A 221 3.73 9.02 11.33
C LEU A 221 2.57 9.34 10.38
N HIS A 222 1.43 9.79 10.90
CA HIS A 222 0.20 10.06 10.14
C HIS A 222 -0.32 8.82 9.37
N LEU A 223 -0.09 7.62 9.90
CA LEU A 223 -0.55 6.36 9.34
C LEU A 223 -1.97 6.00 9.82
N VAL A 224 -2.41 6.53 10.95
CA VAL A 224 -3.76 6.38 11.54
C VAL A 224 -4.32 7.75 11.98
N PRO A 225 -5.65 7.89 12.12
CA PRO A 225 -6.24 9.12 12.63
C PRO A 225 -5.84 9.40 14.10
N PRO A 226 -5.93 10.67 14.56
CA PRO A 226 -5.56 11.03 15.92
C PRO A 226 -6.37 10.25 16.97
N MET A 227 -5.71 9.86 18.06
CA MET A 227 -6.31 9.02 19.10
C MET A 227 -7.49 9.72 19.80
N ASP A 228 -7.40 11.04 19.94
CA ASP A 228 -8.41 11.88 20.61
C ASP A 228 -9.57 12.33 19.70
N SER A 229 -9.57 11.88 18.43
CA SER A 229 -10.64 12.23 17.49
C SER A 229 -11.80 11.23 17.56
N GLU A 230 -13.02 11.67 17.23
CA GLU A 230 -14.20 10.78 17.10
C GLU A 230 -14.00 9.65 16.07
N ASN A 231 -12.98 9.79 15.20
CA ASN A 231 -12.60 8.79 14.19
C ASN A 231 -11.45 7.89 14.66
N SER A 232 -11.15 7.85 15.97
CA SER A 232 -10.11 6.97 16.51
C SER A 232 -10.38 5.52 16.13
N GLN A 233 -9.37 4.87 15.55
CA GLN A 233 -9.45 3.47 15.12
C GLN A 233 -8.64 2.56 16.04
N LEU A 234 -8.36 3.02 17.27
CA LEU A 234 -7.59 2.27 18.23
C LEU A 234 -8.23 0.90 18.50
N GLU A 235 -9.53 0.86 18.78
CA GLU A 235 -10.20 -0.40 19.06
C GLU A 235 -10.32 -1.29 17.82
N THR A 236 -10.48 -0.70 16.64
CA THR A 236 -10.65 -1.43 15.37
C THR A 236 -9.40 -2.17 14.92
N TYR A 237 -8.21 -1.57 15.04
CA TYR A 237 -6.99 -2.21 14.51
C TYR A 237 -6.36 -3.16 15.53
N SER A 238 -5.88 -4.32 15.07
CA SER A 238 -5.09 -5.22 15.92
C SER A 238 -3.68 -4.67 16.17
N LYS A 239 -2.99 -5.24 17.16
CA LYS A 239 -1.59 -4.89 17.46
C LYS A 239 -0.71 -5.21 16.25
N GLU A 240 -0.92 -6.38 15.67
CA GLU A 240 -0.22 -6.94 14.52
C GLU A 240 -0.38 -6.03 13.30
N PHE A 241 -1.60 -5.53 13.06
CA PHE A 241 -1.89 -4.62 11.96
C PHE A 241 -1.13 -3.29 12.06
N LEU A 242 -1.08 -2.71 13.25
CA LEU A 242 -0.36 -1.46 13.49
C LEU A 242 1.15 -1.66 13.34
N THR A 243 1.69 -2.74 13.93
CA THR A 243 3.09 -3.11 13.82
C THR A 243 3.50 -3.32 12.36
N GLU A 244 2.71 -4.07 11.59
CA GLU A 244 3.00 -4.33 10.18
C GLU A 244 2.91 -3.05 9.35
N THR A 245 1.92 -2.19 9.62
CA THR A 245 1.77 -0.91 8.92
C THR A 245 2.97 0.02 9.13
N ILE A 246 3.49 0.11 10.36
CA ILE A 246 4.70 0.90 10.65
C ILE A 246 5.92 0.26 10.03
N THR A 247 6.04 -1.07 10.11
CA THR A 247 7.16 -1.83 9.56
C THR A 247 7.25 -1.64 8.06
N LEU A 248 6.15 -1.82 7.32
CA LEU A 248 6.08 -1.55 5.88
C LEU A 248 6.42 -0.09 5.53
N HIS A 249 6.17 0.87 6.42
CA HIS A 249 6.50 2.27 6.15
C HIS A 249 7.99 2.60 6.33
N CYS A 250 8.64 1.98 7.31
CA CYS A 250 10.00 2.29 7.76
C CYS A 250 11.05 1.24 7.38
N GLU A 251 10.66 0.07 6.87
CA GLU A 251 11.60 -0.99 6.51
C GLU A 251 12.53 -0.56 5.37
N ARG A 252 13.80 -0.93 5.50
CA ARG A 252 14.81 -0.74 4.47
C ARG A 252 14.40 -1.45 3.18
N ARG A 253 14.57 -0.76 2.07
CA ARG A 253 14.33 -1.29 0.74
C ARG A 253 15.61 -1.94 0.20
N VAL A 254 15.43 -3.07 -0.49
CA VAL A 254 16.47 -3.61 -1.37
C VAL A 254 16.48 -2.75 -2.62
N ASN A 255 17.68 -2.41 -3.09
CA ASN A 255 17.85 -1.64 -4.33
C ASN A 255 17.33 -2.49 -5.51
N GLN A 256 16.49 -1.92 -6.38
CA GLN A 256 15.93 -2.64 -7.55
C GLN A 256 17.04 -3.28 -8.41
N LEU A 257 18.16 -2.58 -8.61
CA LEU A 257 19.30 -3.12 -9.36
C LEU A 257 20.01 -4.25 -8.63
N GLN A 258 20.11 -4.15 -7.29
CA GLN A 258 20.70 -5.22 -6.50
C GLN A 258 19.83 -6.47 -6.54
N GLN A 259 18.51 -6.30 -6.41
CA GLN A 259 17.55 -7.39 -6.50
C GLN A 259 17.65 -8.09 -7.87
N LEU A 260 17.74 -7.32 -8.97
CA LEU A 260 17.93 -7.87 -10.31
C LEU A 260 19.26 -8.63 -10.45
N ASN A 261 20.36 -8.10 -9.90
CA ASN A 261 21.67 -8.75 -9.96
C ASN A 261 21.76 -10.03 -9.10
N GLU A 262 20.90 -10.15 -8.08
CA GLU A 262 20.81 -11.34 -7.23
C GLU A 262 19.95 -12.46 -7.85
N GLN A 263 19.20 -12.17 -8.93
CA GLN A 263 18.38 -13.17 -9.60
C GLN A 263 19.22 -14.14 -10.44
N PRO A 264 19.00 -15.47 -10.32
CA PRO A 264 19.66 -16.44 -11.18
C PRO A 264 19.18 -16.31 -12.63
N LEU A 265 20.10 -16.48 -13.58
CA LEU A 265 19.78 -16.42 -15.02
C LEU A 265 19.04 -17.65 -15.54
N TYR A 266 19.09 -18.77 -14.82
CA TYR A 266 18.45 -20.02 -15.21
C TYR A 266 17.35 -20.38 -14.21
N PRO A 267 16.20 -20.87 -14.67
CA PRO A 267 15.10 -21.24 -13.79
C PRO A 267 15.45 -22.48 -12.96
N THR A 268 14.92 -22.53 -11.75
CA THR A 268 14.95 -23.71 -10.88
C THR A 268 13.71 -24.56 -11.09
N GLU A 269 13.68 -25.76 -10.53
CA GLU A 269 12.51 -26.66 -10.55
C GLU A 269 11.25 -26.02 -9.94
N GLN A 270 11.42 -25.06 -9.03
CA GLN A 270 10.29 -24.31 -8.45
C GLN A 270 9.63 -23.39 -9.47
N VAL A 271 10.41 -22.81 -10.39
CA VAL A 271 9.88 -21.89 -11.42
C VAL A 271 9.34 -22.68 -12.61
N ILE A 272 10.02 -23.75 -13.02
CA ILE A 272 9.64 -24.56 -14.20
C ILE A 272 8.24 -25.16 -14.03
N TRP A 273 7.87 -25.55 -12.81
CA TRP A 273 6.58 -26.19 -12.51
C TRP A 273 5.53 -25.24 -11.92
N ASP A 274 5.81 -23.94 -11.87
CA ASP A 274 4.86 -22.95 -11.38
C ASP A 274 3.96 -22.45 -12.51
N GLU A 275 2.74 -23.00 -12.58
CA GLU A 275 1.74 -22.67 -13.61
C GLU A 275 1.30 -21.19 -13.59
N ASN A 276 1.53 -20.48 -12.48
CA ASN A 276 1.17 -19.07 -12.35
C ASN A 276 2.12 -18.14 -13.12
N VAL A 277 3.34 -18.61 -13.39
CA VAL A 277 4.41 -17.89 -14.09
C VAL A 277 4.72 -18.54 -15.43
N VAL A 278 4.74 -19.88 -15.49
CA VAL A 278 4.98 -20.67 -16.70
C VAL A 278 3.69 -21.45 -17.04
N PRO A 279 2.70 -20.81 -17.69
CA PRO A 279 1.46 -21.47 -18.05
C PRO A 279 1.69 -22.53 -19.15
N TYR A 280 0.95 -23.64 -19.09
CA TYR A 280 0.92 -24.62 -20.18
C TYR A 280 0.23 -24.09 -21.43
N GLU A 281 0.47 -24.73 -22.58
CA GLU A 281 -0.16 -24.37 -23.87
C GLU A 281 -1.69 -24.31 -23.83
N ASN A 282 -2.31 -25.06 -22.90
CA ASN A 282 -3.77 -25.14 -22.74
C ASN A 282 -4.37 -24.02 -21.88
N TYR A 283 -3.62 -22.97 -21.55
CA TYR A 283 -4.12 -21.86 -20.74
C TYR A 283 -5.28 -21.13 -21.44
N SER A 284 -6.47 -21.18 -20.82
CA SER A 284 -7.72 -20.66 -21.39
C SER A 284 -7.85 -19.14 -21.36
N GLY A 285 -6.99 -18.43 -20.62
CA GLY A 285 -7.12 -16.98 -20.39
C GLY A 285 -8.14 -16.59 -19.32
N GLU A 286 -8.86 -17.55 -18.73
CA GLU A 286 -9.88 -17.28 -17.70
C GLU A 286 -9.27 -16.90 -16.34
N GLY A 287 -8.05 -17.37 -16.05
CA GLY A 287 -7.31 -17.09 -14.83
C GLY A 287 -6.50 -15.78 -14.86
N VAL A 288 -5.92 -15.43 -13.72
CA VAL A 288 -4.86 -14.41 -13.63
C VAL A 288 -3.51 -15.13 -13.65
N LEU A 289 -2.49 -14.50 -14.20
CA LEU A 289 -1.11 -14.95 -14.07
C LEU A 289 -0.29 -13.87 -13.37
N ALA A 290 0.73 -14.28 -12.60
CA ALA A 290 1.66 -13.37 -11.94
C ALA A 290 2.73 -12.86 -12.93
N LEU A 291 2.29 -12.39 -14.10
CA LEU A 291 3.16 -11.98 -15.19
C LEU A 291 3.08 -10.48 -15.46
N ASN A 292 4.21 -9.92 -15.89
CA ASN A 292 4.24 -8.54 -16.34
C ASN A 292 3.45 -8.38 -17.65
N LYS A 293 2.78 -7.24 -17.80
CA LYS A 293 2.04 -6.92 -19.03
C LYS A 293 2.81 -5.93 -19.88
N LEU A 294 2.90 -6.21 -21.18
CA LEU A 294 3.40 -5.27 -22.19
C LEU A 294 2.23 -4.47 -22.75
N ASN A 295 2.30 -3.15 -22.59
CA ASN A 295 1.32 -2.20 -23.12
C ASN A 295 2.07 -0.98 -23.70
N LEU A 296 1.34 0.09 -24.01
CA LEU A 296 1.89 1.30 -24.63
C LEU A 296 2.81 2.13 -23.72
N GLN A 297 2.66 2.03 -22.40
CA GLN A 297 3.34 2.87 -21.43
C GLN A 297 4.03 2.05 -20.34
N PHE A 298 5.18 2.56 -19.89
CA PHE A 298 5.98 2.02 -18.79
C PHE A 298 6.36 3.17 -17.86
N LEU A 299 6.58 2.89 -16.58
CA LEU A 299 6.88 3.93 -15.59
C LEU A 299 8.24 4.59 -15.86
N THR A 300 9.26 3.77 -16.11
CA THR A 300 10.63 4.19 -16.39
C THR A 300 11.27 3.23 -17.39
N LEU A 301 12.47 3.56 -17.87
CA LEU A 301 13.27 2.63 -18.67
C LEU A 301 13.57 1.33 -17.90
N HIS A 302 13.81 1.43 -16.58
CA HIS A 302 14.03 0.27 -15.73
C HIS A 302 12.79 -0.66 -15.69
N ASP A 303 11.59 -0.10 -15.52
CA ASP A 303 10.33 -0.89 -15.58
C ASP A 303 10.19 -1.59 -16.93
N TYR A 304 10.40 -0.87 -18.04
CA TYR A 304 10.36 -1.46 -19.39
C TYR A 304 11.32 -2.66 -19.52
N LEU A 305 12.58 -2.50 -19.13
CA LEU A 305 13.59 -3.55 -19.23
C LEU A 305 13.27 -4.73 -18.32
N LEU A 306 12.83 -4.47 -17.09
CA LEU A 306 12.49 -5.51 -16.12
C LEU A 306 11.29 -6.35 -16.60
N ARG A 307 10.25 -5.73 -17.16
CA ARG A 307 9.11 -6.47 -17.72
C ARG A 307 9.52 -7.37 -18.88
N ASN A 308 10.38 -6.87 -19.78
CA ASN A 308 10.89 -7.69 -20.89
C ASN A 308 11.80 -8.82 -20.40
N PHE A 309 12.64 -8.55 -19.38
CA PHE A 309 13.51 -9.55 -18.78
C PHE A 309 12.71 -10.67 -18.11
N ASN A 310 11.65 -10.36 -17.37
CA ASN A 310 10.83 -11.37 -16.69
C ASN A 310 9.96 -12.20 -17.66
N LEU A 311 9.58 -11.64 -18.80
CA LEU A 311 8.75 -12.32 -19.81
C LEU A 311 9.56 -13.17 -20.79
N PHE A 312 10.88 -12.94 -20.87
CA PHE A 312 11.80 -13.68 -21.72
C PHE A 312 12.32 -14.91 -20.99
#